data_AF-A0A932AXB4-F1
#
_entry.id   AF-A0A932AXB4-F1
#
_cell.length_a   1.000
_cell.length_b   1.000
_cell.length_c   1.000
_cell.angle_alpha   90.00
_cell.angle_beta   90.00
_cell.angle_gamma   90.00
#
_symmetry.space_group_name_H-M   'P 1'
#
loop_
_entity.id
_entity.type
_entity.pdbx_description
1 polymer ?
#
loop_
_entity_poly.entity_id
_entity_poly.type
_entity_poly.pdbx_seq_one_letter_code
_entity_poly.pdbx_strand_id
1 'polypeptide(L)' 'MRACRIAFKEGFAKSGQRVIIVAGLPLGTPGATNMLRIAYVGSEAAGD' A
#
# COMPACT_ATOMS: atom_id res chain seq x y z
N MET A 1 -0.65 -6.87 1.99
CA MET A 1 -1.27 -5.52 1.95
C MET A 1 -2.16 -5.35 0.71
N ARG A 2 -3.41 -4.87 0.83
CA ARG A 2 -4.38 -4.77 -0.30
C ARG A 2 -3.92 -3.82 -1.41
N ALA A 3 -3.32 -2.69 -1.05
CA ALA A 3 -2.83 -1.69 -2.00
C ALA A 3 -1.70 -2.23 -2.91
N CYS A 4 -0.69 -2.91 -2.37
CA CYS A 4 0.40 -3.51 -3.17
C CYS A 4 -0.12 -4.52 -4.21
N ARG A 5 -1.12 -5.34 -3.82
CA ARG A 5 -1.73 -6.32 -4.73
C ARG A 5 -2.48 -5.67 -5.88
N ILE A 6 -3.22 -4.59 -5.61
CA ILE A 6 -3.92 -3.82 -6.65
C ILE A 6 -2.91 -3.14 -7.57
N ALA A 7 -1.87 -2.50 -7.00
CA ALA A 7 -0.81 -1.86 -7.78
C ALA A 7 -0.10 -2.85 -8.73
N PHE A 8 0.13 -4.09 -8.28
CA PHE A 8 0.67 -5.15 -9.12
C PHE A 8 -0.29 -5.60 -10.21
N LYS A 9 -1.56 -5.88 -9.84
CA LYS A 9 -2.57 -6.39 -10.76
C LYS A 9 -2.90 -5.40 -11.89
N GLU A 10 -2.97 -4.11 -11.57
CA GLU A 10 -3.26 -3.04 -12.53
C GLU A 10 -2.01 -2.61 -13.33
N GLY A 11 -0.84 -3.18 -13.04
CA GLY A 11 0.41 -2.88 -13.74
C GLY A 11 1.07 -1.55 -13.35
N PHE A 12 0.59 -0.86 -12.32
CA PHE A 12 1.21 0.37 -11.79
C PHE A 12 2.59 0.14 -11.16
N ALA A 13 2.85 -1.07 -10.66
CA ALA A 13 4.13 -1.44 -10.09
C ALA A 13 4.46 -2.91 -10.35
N LYS A 14 5.73 -3.19 -10.60
CA LYS A 14 6.28 -4.54 -10.81
C LYS A 14 6.80 -5.13 -9.50
N SER A 15 6.99 -6.45 -9.47
CA SER A 15 7.64 -7.12 -8.34
C SER A 15 9.02 -6.50 -8.06
N GLY A 16 9.33 -6.26 -6.79
CA GLY A 16 10.54 -5.59 -6.32
C GLY A 16 10.50 -4.06 -6.36
N GLN A 17 9.49 -3.43 -6.97
CA GLN A 17 9.38 -1.97 -6.98
C GLN A 17 8.75 -1.44 -5.69
N ARG A 18 9.14 -0.23 -5.30
CA ARG A 18 8.59 0.47 -4.12
C ARG A 18 7.32 1.22 -4.49
N VAL A 19 6.35 1.18 -3.60
CA VAL A 19 5.12 1.97 -3.65
C VAL A 19 4.95 2.75 -2.35
N ILE A 20 4.45 3.98 -2.48
CA ILE A 20 4.06 4.82 -1.35
C ILE A 20 2.55 4.71 -1.20
N ILE A 21 2.10 4.42 0.02
CA ILE A 21 0.70 4.20 0.32
C ILE A 21 0.28 5.26 1.33
N VAL A 22 -0.73 6.03 0.94
CA VAL A 22 -1.35 7.04 1.79
C VAL A 22 -2.77 6.59 2.09
N ALA A 23 -3.15 6.59 3.36
CA ALA A 23 -4.48 6.19 3.81
C ALA A 23 -4.89 6.97 5.05
N GLY A 24 -6.16 6.83 5.42
CA GLY A 24 -6.67 7.28 6.70
C GLY A 24 -7.03 6.13 7.62
N LEU A 25 -6.67 6.24 8.90
CA LEU A 25 -7.05 5.32 9.96
C LEU A 25 -7.75 6.05 11.10
N PRO A 26 -8.83 5.46 11.67
CA PRO A 26 -9.53 4.28 11.17
C PRO A 26 -10.20 4.55 9.81
N LEU A 27 -10.37 3.49 9.01
CA LEU A 27 -10.97 3.61 7.68
C LEU A 27 -12.42 4.12 7.79
N GLY A 28 -12.85 4.94 6.83
CA GLY A 28 -14.24 5.40 6.71
C GLY A 28 -14.54 6.76 7.33
N THR A 29 -13.55 7.44 7.94
CA THR A 29 -13.69 8.84 8.38
C THR A 29 -13.13 9.80 7.33
N PRO A 30 -13.99 10.59 6.64
CA PRO A 30 -13.51 11.62 5.72
C PRO A 30 -12.59 12.63 6.43
N GLY A 31 -11.53 13.05 5.75
CA GLY A 31 -10.57 14.03 6.28
C GLY A 31 -9.46 13.43 7.16
N ALA A 32 -9.48 12.13 7.45
CA ALA A 32 -8.49 11.49 8.32
C ALA A 32 -7.26 10.95 7.55
N THR A 33 -6.69 11.66 6.58
CA THR A 33 -5.51 11.19 5.84
C THR A 33 -4.24 11.29 6.70
N ASN A 34 -4.04 10.33 7.60
CA ASN A 34 -3.03 10.37 8.65
C ASN A 34 -1.99 9.24 8.59
N MET A 35 -2.01 8.40 7.55
CA MET A 35 -1.05 7.31 7.36
C MET A 35 -0.25 7.50 6.07
N LEU A 36 1.07 7.37 6.19
CA LEU A 36 2.01 7.16 5.10
C LEU A 36 2.79 5.87 5.34
N ARG A 37 2.85 4.97 4.36
CA ARG A 37 3.62 3.72 4.43
C ARG A 37 4.38 3.48 3.14
N ILE A 38 5.66 3.10 3.26
CA ILE A 38 6.50 2.68 2.14
C ILE A 38 6.52 1.14 2.13
N ALA A 39 6.20 0.54 1.00
CA ALA A 39 6.17 -0.92 0.85
C ALA A 39 6.76 -1.34 -0.49
N TYR A 40 7.23 -2.59 -0.56
CA TYR A 40 7.68 -3.20 -1.81
C TYR A 40 6.58 -4.09 -2.38
N VAL A 41 6.40 -4.04 -3.68
CA VAL A 41 5.42 -4.85 -4.41
C VAL A 41 6.03 -6.23 -4.66
N GLY A 42 5.30 -7.30 -4.39
CA GLY A 42 5.77 -8.68 -4.60
C GLY A 42 6.67 -9.24 -3.51
N SER A 43 7.21 -8.42 -2.61
CA SER A 43 7.70 -8.93 -1.33
C SER A 43 6.49 -9.14 -0.44
N GLU A 44 6.17 -10.39 -0.15
CA GLU A 44 5.39 -10.74 1.02
C GLU A 44 6.21 -10.31 2.25
N ALA A 45 6.16 -9.02 2.59
CA ALA A 45 6.57 -8.56 3.90
C ALA A 45 5.46 -9.03 4.87
N ALA A 46 5.49 -10.33 5.15
CA ALA A 46 5.15 -10.84 6.46
C ALA A 46 6.04 -10.10 7.46
N GLY A 47 5.41 -9.52 8.47
CA GLY A 47 6.05 -8.65 9.43
C GLY A 47 4.98 -7.94 10.22
N ASP A 48 4.38 -8.73 11.12
CA ASP A 48 3.74 -8.40 12.40
C ASP A 48 2.79 -7.20 12.47
#